data_AF-A0A7X7DWD4-F1
#
_entry.id   AF-A0A7X7DWD4-F1
#
_cell.length_a   1.000
_cell.length_b   1.000
_cell.length_c   1.000
_cell.angle_alpha   90.00
_cell.angle_beta   90.00
_cell.angle_gamma   90.00
#
_symmetry.space_group_name_H-M   'P 1'
#
loop_
_entity.id
_entity.type
_entity.pdbx_description
1 polymer ?
#
loop_
_entity_poly.entity_id
_entity_poly.type
_entity_poly.pdbx_seq_one_letter_code
_entity_poly.pdbx_strand_id
1 'polypeptide(L)' 'SYDVPALAVYSAHEYVPPDHEAYLRTVFPNLTYEEWPDTGHFLMMEAPERFNGVLVKFVEGLPEPR' A
#
# COMPACT_ATOMS: atom_id res chain seq x y z
N SER A 1 12.25 -4.79 -11.84
CA SER A 1 11.57 -3.65 -11.20
C SER A 1 10.59 -3.03 -12.19
N TYR A 2 9.56 -2.37 -11.68
CA TYR A 2 8.53 -1.66 -12.43
C TYR A 2 8.57 -0.19 -12.04
N ASP A 3 8.91 0.67 -13.00
CA ASP A 3 8.99 2.12 -12.79
C ASP A 3 7.62 2.77 -12.98
N VAL A 4 6.71 2.44 -12.07
CA VAL A 4 5.36 3.01 -11.97
C VAL A 4 5.07 3.35 -10.51
N PRO A 5 4.29 4.40 -10.22
CA PRO A 5 3.80 4.62 -8.87
C PRO A 5 3.01 3.41 -8.37
N ALA A 6 3.31 2.94 -7.16
CA ALA A 6 2.62 1.83 -6.53
C ALA A 6 2.22 2.16 -5.10
N LEU A 7 1.03 1.73 -4.69
CA LEU A 7 0.55 1.79 -3.32
C LEU A 7 0.39 0.37 -2.80
N ALA A 8 1.02 0.08 -1.68
CA ALA A 8 0.82 -1.13 -0.91
C ALA A 8 0.21 -0.78 0.45
N VAL A 9 -0.93 -1.40 0.78
CA VAL A 9 -1.55 -1.31 2.10
C VAL A 9 -1.64 -2.71 2.66
N TYR A 10 -0.95 -2.95 3.77
CA TYR A 10 -0.87 -4.24 4.44
C TYR A 10 -1.45 -4.14 5.84
N SER A 11 -2.06 -5.23 6.30
CA SER A 11 -2.21 -5.47 7.74
C SER A 11 -0.90 -5.96 8.32
N ALA A 12 -0.59 -5.59 9.56
CA ALA A 12 0.52 -6.19 10.30
C ALA A 12 0.09 -7.59 10.80
N HIS A 13 -0.07 -8.52 9.87
CA HIS A 13 -0.46 -9.90 10.14
C HIS A 13 0.75 -10.82 10.06
N GLU A 14 0.75 -11.93 10.81
CA GLU A 14 1.82 -12.94 10.84
C GLU A 14 2.21 -13.54 9.47
N TYR A 15 1.38 -13.36 8.43
CA TYR A 15 1.67 -13.85 7.08
C TYR A 15 2.48 -12.87 6.23
N VAL A 16 2.71 -11.65 6.73
CA VAL A 16 3.59 -10.66 6.10
C VAL A 16 5.01 -10.84 6.67
N PRO A 17 6.00 -11.20 5.84
CA PRO A 17 7.38 -11.31 6.29
C PRO A 17 7.89 -9.97 6.87
N PRO A 18 8.77 -9.97 7.90
CA PRO A 18 9.30 -8.75 8.48
C PRO A 18 9.99 -7.81 7.48
N ASP A 19 10.60 -8.36 6.42
CA ASP A 19 11.32 -7.62 5.38
C ASP A 19 10.48 -7.39 4.11
N HIS A 20 9.15 -7.53 4.20
CA HIS A 20 8.30 -7.50 3.01
C HIS A 20 8.33 -6.14 2.30
N GLU A 21 8.34 -5.02 3.04
CA GLU A 21 8.51 -3.69 2.45
C GLU A 21 9.84 -3.60 1.68
N ALA A 22 10.94 -4.06 2.28
CA ALA A 22 12.26 -4.03 1.65
C ALA A 22 12.26 -4.82 0.33
N TYR A 23 11.65 -6.01 0.31
CA TYR A 23 11.45 -6.78 -0.92
C TYR A 23 10.61 -6.01 -1.94
N LEU A 24 9.46 -5.46 -1.55
CA LEU A 24 8.58 -4.72 -2.46
C LEU A 24 9.28 -3.51 -3.08
N ARG A 25 10.14 -2.80 -2.34
CA ARG A 25 10.93 -1.68 -2.88
C ARG A 25 11.94 -2.09 -3.95
N THR A 26 12.41 -3.35 -3.96
CA THR A 26 13.23 -3.87 -5.07
C THR A 26 12.43 -4.06 -6.36
N VAL A 27 11.13 -4.31 -6.23
CA VAL A 27 10.21 -4.53 -7.36
C VAL A 27 9.58 -3.21 -7.81
N PHE A 28 9.17 -2.35 -6.88
CA PHE A 28 8.51 -1.08 -7.11
C PHE A 28 9.34 0.06 -6.50
N PRO A 29 10.29 0.67 -7.24
CA PRO A 29 11.11 1.78 -6.73
C PRO A 29 10.29 3.00 -6.26
N ASN A 30 9.11 3.25 -6.86
CA ASN A 30 8.22 4.35 -6.51
C ASN A 30 7.06 3.89 -5.61
N LEU A 31 7.39 3.14 -4.56
CA LEU A 31 6.41 2.55 -3.63
C LEU A 31 6.04 3.50 -2.48
N THR A 32 4.75 3.75 -2.33
CA THR A 32 4.11 4.17 -1.08
C THR A 32 3.68 2.92 -0.30
N TYR A 33 4.11 2.80 0.95
CA TYR A 33 3.84 1.64 1.80
C TYR A 33 3.13 2.06 3.08
N GLU A 34 2.07 1.35 3.43
CA GLU A 34 1.25 1.55 4.62
C GLU A 34 1.07 0.19 5.31
N GLU A 35 1.37 0.12 6.62
CA GLU A 35 1.15 -1.08 7.42
C GLU A 35 0.26 -0.77 8.63
N TRP A 36 -0.84 -1.51 8.77
CA TRP A 36 -1.90 -1.24 9.73
C TRP A 36 -2.04 -2.40 10.71
N PRO A 37 -1.49 -2.29 11.94
CA PRO A 37 -1.46 -3.39 12.90
C PRO A 37 -2.81 -3.73 13.52
N ASP A 38 -3.80 -2.85 13.35
CA ASP A 38 -5.14 -2.96 13.91
C ASP A 38 -6.18 -3.56 12.93
N THR A 39 -5.73 -4.08 11.79
CA THR A 39 -6.61 -4.64 10.75
C THR A 39 -6.19 -6.05 10.33
N GLY A 40 -7.14 -6.82 9.79
CA GLY A 40 -6.93 -8.15 9.24
C GLY A 40 -6.72 -8.17 7.72
N HIS A 41 -7.01 -9.33 7.11
CA HIS A 41 -6.88 -9.52 5.67
C HIS A 41 -7.82 -8.61 4.87
N PHE A 42 -8.98 -8.28 5.43
CA PHE A 42 -9.99 -7.43 4.79
C PHE A 42 -9.92 -5.99 5.30
N LEU A 43 -8.72 -5.42 5.43
CA LEU A 43 -8.48 -4.07 5.95
C LEU A 43 -9.33 -2.97 5.26
N MET A 44 -9.65 -3.16 3.98
CA MET A 44 -10.49 -2.22 3.22
C MET A 44 -11.97 -2.24 3.66
N MET A 45 -12.41 -3.34 4.27
CA MET A 45 -13.75 -3.50 4.84
C MET A 45 -13.77 -3.14 6.33
N GLU A 46 -12.67 -3.37 7.04
CA GLU A 46 -12.54 -3.09 8.48
C GLU A 46 -12.33 -1.60 8.77
N ALA A 47 -11.59 -0.89 7.91
CA ALA A 47 -11.31 0.54 8.02
C ALA A 47 -11.56 1.27 6.68
N PRO A 48 -12.80 1.28 6.16
CA PRO A 48 -13.09 1.74 4.82
C PRO A 48 -12.80 3.23 4.61
N GLU A 49 -13.04 4.10 5.60
CA GLU A 49 -12.71 5.53 5.50
C GLU A 49 -11.20 5.76 5.42
N ARG A 50 -10.42 5.02 6.21
CA ARG A 50 -8.95 5.08 6.20
C ARG A 50 -8.41 4.60 4.85
N PHE A 51 -8.93 3.48 4.35
CA PHE A 51 -8.54 2.91 3.05
C PHE A 51 -8.88 3.83 1.89
N ASN A 52 -10.13 4.30 1.83
CA ASN A 52 -10.55 5.22 0.78
C ASN A 52 -9.77 6.52 0.83
N GLY A 53 -9.44 7.04 2.02
CA GLY A 53 -8.61 8.24 2.17
C GLY A 53 -7.20 8.08 1.60
N VAL A 54 -6.52 6.95 1.90
CA VAL A 54 -5.20 6.65 1.34
C VAL A 54 -5.28 6.46 -0.17
N LEU A 55 -6.30 5.75 -0.67
CA LEU A 55 -6.49 5.51 -2.09
C LEU A 55 -6.72 6.80 -2.88
N VAL A 56 -7.60 7.68 -2.38
CA VAL A 56 -7.86 9.00 -3.01
C VAL A 56 -6.58 9.82 -3.06
N LYS A 57 -5.87 9.95 -1.93
CA LYS A 57 -4.61 10.70 -1.87
C LYS A 57 -3.57 10.16 -2.84
N PHE A 58 -3.49 8.84 -2.99
CA PHE A 58 -2.58 8.22 -3.96
C PHE A 58 -2.96 8.57 -5.40
N VAL A 59 -4.23 8.41 -5.76
CA VAL A 59 -4.73 8.69 -7.12
C VAL A 59 -4.59 10.17 -7.50
N GLU A 60 -4.90 11.09 -6.59
CA GLU A 60 -4.73 12.54 -6.81
C GLU A 60 -3.27 12.95 -6.99
N GLY A 61 -2.33 12.16 -6.45
CA GLY A 61 -0.89 12.37 -6.61
C GLY A 61 -0.30 11.76 -7.90
N LEU A 62 -1.09 11.02 -8.67
CA LEU A 62 -0.63 10.44 -9.93
C LEU A 62 -0.50 11.52 -11.02
N PRO A 63 0.50 11.42 -11.91
CA PRO A 63 0.52 12.23 -13.11
C PRO A 63 -0.69 11.90 -13.99
N GLU A 64 -1.23 12.90 -14.68
CA GLU A 64 -2.31 12.72 -15.65
C GLU A 64 -1.97 11.60 -16.66
N PRO A 65 -2.94 10.75 -17.04
CA PRO A 65 -2.73 9.75 -18.06
C PRO A 65 -2.25 10.40 -19.36
N ARG A 66 -1.13 9.91 -19.90
CA ARG A 66 -0.61 10.33 -21.21
C ARG A 66 -1.42 9.75 -22.36
#